data_AF-A0A1N6VXM7-F1
#
_entry.id   AF-A0A1N6VXM7-F1
#
_cell.length_a   1.000
_cell.length_b   1.000
_cell.length_c   1.000
_cell.angle_alpha   90.00
_cell.angle_beta   90.00
_cell.angle_gamma   90.00
#
_symmetry.space_group_name_H-M   'P 1'
#
loop_
_entity.id
_entity.type
_entity.pdbx_description
1 polymer ?
#
loop_
_entity_poly.entity_id
_entity_poly.type
_entity_poly.pdbx_seq_one_letter_code
_entity_poly.pdbx_strand_id
1 'polypeptide(L)'
;MKLTGNILNIKNKRDDRNAGILIEVDKIEYVTYKKDGKYYQPFNLEVELEEPIVITGDQLALKPVKYLQEGEYDFDVYDREGDDYVLNENKFLSVLMMYDEEEQEHFLSSVEYTVTLPNEEFKALKEEQHKLRQSRKGPGKKKK
;
A
#
# COMPACT_ATOMS: atom_id res chain seq x y z
N MET A 1 -7.29 -0.42 8.25
CA MET A 1 -7.60 -0.49 6.81
C MET A 1 -9.09 -0.70 6.65
N LYS A 2 -9.67 -0.19 5.57
CA LYS A 2 -11.10 -0.30 5.33
C LYS A 2 -11.38 -0.24 3.83
N LEU A 3 -12.30 -1.09 3.36
CA LEU A 3 -12.79 -1.05 1.98
C LEU A 3 -14.22 -0.51 1.97
N THR A 4 -14.48 0.45 1.08
CA THR A 4 -15.84 0.92 0.75
C THR A 4 -16.09 0.67 -0.74
N GLY A 5 -17.25 0.11 -1.07
CA GLY A 5 -17.57 -0.33 -2.43
C GLY A 5 -17.01 -1.72 -2.75
N ASN A 6 -17.16 -2.15 -4.00
CA ASN A 6 -16.74 -3.49 -4.44
C ASN A 6 -15.47 -3.39 -5.30
N ILE A 7 -14.32 -3.72 -4.71
CA ILE A 7 -13.01 -3.69 -5.38
C ILE A 7 -12.91 -4.64 -6.57
N LEU A 8 -13.71 -5.71 -6.60
CA LEU A 8 -13.75 -6.69 -7.70
C LEU A 8 -14.35 -6.12 -8.99
N ASN A 9 -15.00 -4.95 -8.91
CA ASN A 9 -15.46 -4.20 -10.07
C ASN A 9 -14.32 -3.56 -10.86
N ILE A 10 -13.17 -3.29 -10.23
CA ILE A 10 -12.01 -2.70 -10.88
C ILE A 10 -11.43 -3.72 -11.87
N LYS A 11 -11.19 -3.27 -13.10
CA LYS A 11 -10.67 -4.10 -14.20
C LYS A 11 -9.25 -3.69 -14.55
N ASN A 12 -8.71 -4.29 -15.60
CA ASN A 12 -7.33 -4.11 -16.05
C ASN A 12 -7.00 -2.76 -16.70
N LYS A 13 -7.85 -1.76 -16.49
CA LYS A 13 -7.63 -0.39 -16.93
C LYS A 13 -8.30 0.56 -15.94
N ARG A 14 -7.74 1.75 -15.86
CA ARG A 14 -8.30 2.87 -15.10
C ARG A 14 -9.70 3.23 -15.60
N ASP A 15 -10.60 3.56 -14.68
CA ASP A 15 -11.98 3.94 -14.98
C ASP A 15 -12.51 4.92 -13.93
N ASP A 16 -12.86 6.14 -14.35
CA ASP A 16 -13.37 7.20 -13.45
C ASP A 16 -14.64 6.80 -12.70
N ARG A 17 -15.41 5.83 -13.24
CA ARG A 17 -16.62 5.32 -12.58
C ARG A 17 -16.31 4.59 -11.27
N ASN A 18 -15.06 4.18 -11.06
CA ASN A 18 -14.61 3.50 -9.86
C ASN A 18 -14.22 4.47 -8.72
N ALA A 19 -14.35 5.78 -8.90
CA ALA A 19 -13.99 6.78 -7.88
C ALA A 19 -14.76 6.61 -6.55
N GLY A 20 -15.92 5.94 -6.56
CA GLY A 20 -16.68 5.60 -5.35
C GLY A 20 -16.14 4.40 -4.56
N ILE A 21 -15.18 3.66 -5.09
CA ILE A 21 -14.49 2.56 -4.39
C ILE A 21 -13.31 3.17 -3.64
N LEU A 22 -13.25 2.98 -2.32
CA LEU A 22 -12.25 3.60 -1.45
C LEU A 22 -11.53 2.54 -0.62
N ILE A 23 -10.21 2.64 -0.56
CA ILE A 23 -9.36 1.77 0.26
C ILE A 23 -8.57 2.67 1.21
N GLU A 24 -8.88 2.56 2.50
CA GLU A 24 -8.12 3.20 3.57
C GLU A 24 -6.94 2.31 3.93
N VAL A 25 -5.73 2.86 3.83
CA VAL A 25 -4.47 2.17 4.11
C VAL A 25 -3.81 2.83 5.31
N ASP A 26 -3.65 2.06 6.39
CA ASP A 26 -3.09 2.56 7.65
C ASP A 26 -1.58 2.27 7.75
N LYS A 27 -1.03 1.52 6.80
CA LYS A 27 0.37 1.09 6.80
C LYS A 27 0.95 1.10 5.40
N ILE A 28 2.14 1.67 5.27
CA ILE A 28 2.90 1.66 4.02
C ILE A 28 4.15 0.80 4.22
N GLU A 29 4.39 -0.11 3.27
CA GLU A 29 5.67 -0.80 3.16
C GLU A 29 6.56 -0.07 2.18
N TYR A 30 7.62 0.57 2.68
CA TYR A 30 8.64 1.14 1.81
C TYR A 30 9.67 0.07 1.48
N VAL A 31 10.05 -0.04 0.20
CA VAL A 31 11.02 -1.01 -0.27
C VAL A 31 12.14 -0.31 -1.02
N THR A 32 13.38 -0.75 -0.82
CA THR A 32 14.49 -0.36 -1.69
C THR A 32 15.32 -1.58 -2.08
N TYR A 33 15.88 -1.55 -3.28
CA TYR A 33 16.76 -2.61 -3.77
C TYR A 33 18.19 -2.11 -3.77
N LYS A 34 19.03 -2.70 -2.94
CA LYS A 34 20.46 -2.40 -2.92
C LYS A 34 21.27 -3.65 -3.16
N LYS A 35 22.45 -3.46 -3.75
CA LYS A 35 23.41 -4.53 -3.95
C LYS A 35 23.94 -4.99 -2.60
N ASP A 36 23.80 -6.28 -2.33
CA ASP A 36 24.40 -6.97 -1.20
C ASP A 36 25.17 -8.21 -1.73
N GLY A 37 26.50 -8.15 -1.61
CA GLY A 37 27.38 -9.09 -2.29
C GLY A 37 27.21 -9.10 -3.81
N LYS A 38 26.80 -10.25 -4.37
CA LYS A 38 26.62 -10.45 -5.82
C LYS A 38 25.24 -10.03 -6.32
N TYR A 39 24.24 -9.93 -5.44
CA TYR A 39 22.83 -9.80 -5.83
C TYR A 39 22.24 -8.49 -5.32
N TYR A 40 21.15 -8.03 -5.95
CA TYR A 40 20.30 -7.00 -5.37
C TYR A 40 19.32 -7.68 -4.42
N GLN A 41 19.19 -7.16 -3.21
CA GLN A 41 18.25 -7.66 -2.22
C GLN A 41 17.26 -6.56 -1.83
N PRO A 42 15.99 -6.89 -1.55
CA PRO A 42 15.01 -5.96 -1.04
C PRO A 42 15.30 -5.65 0.43
N PHE A 43 15.11 -4.39 0.81
CA PHE A 43 15.12 -3.92 2.19
C PHE A 43 13.83 -3.17 2.44
N ASN A 44 13.09 -3.62 3.44
CA ASN A 44 11.74 -3.14 3.69
C ASN A 44 11.70 -2.31 4.98
N LEU A 45 10.80 -1.33 5.01
CA LEU A 45 10.49 -0.51 6.18
C LEU A 45 8.96 -0.35 6.24
N GLU A 46 8.34 -1.02 7.21
CA GLU A 46 6.93 -0.82 7.51
C GLU A 46 6.74 0.44 8.37
N VAL A 47 5.82 1.30 7.93
CA VAL A 47 5.42 2.52 8.63
C VAL A 47 3.90 2.50 8.81
N GLU A 48 3.47 2.44 10.07
CA GLU A 48 2.09 2.72 10.45
C GLU A 48 1.85 4.23 10.42
N LEU A 49 0.75 4.62 9.80
CA LEU A 49 0.33 6.00 9.65
C LEU A 49 -0.54 6.42 10.83
N GLU A 50 -0.41 7.67 11.27
CA GLU A 50 -1.31 8.24 12.28
C GLU A 50 -2.72 8.44 11.70
N GLU A 51 -2.79 8.83 10.43
CA GLU A 51 -4.03 8.96 9.66
C GLU A 51 -3.93 8.09 8.40
N PRO A 52 -4.97 7.32 8.07
CA PRO A 52 -4.95 6.45 6.90
C PRO A 52 -4.93 7.28 5.62
N ILE A 53 -4.19 6.82 4.62
CA ILE A 53 -4.31 7.34 3.25
C ILE A 53 -5.51 6.68 2.57
N VAL A 54 -6.18 7.43 1.71
CA VAL A 54 -7.29 6.91 0.91
C VAL A 54 -6.82 6.76 -0.53
N ILE A 55 -6.93 5.54 -1.05
CA ILE A 55 -6.72 5.23 -2.46
C ILE A 55 -8.09 4.98 -3.09
N THR A 56 -8.39 5.69 -4.18
CA THR A 56 -9.68 5.58 -4.86
C THR A 56 -9.61 4.61 -6.05
N GLY A 57 -10.73 3.97 -6.40
CA GLY A 57 -10.75 2.93 -7.43
C GLY A 57 -10.44 3.42 -8.84
N ASP A 58 -10.59 4.72 -9.12
CA ASP A 58 -10.17 5.38 -10.35
C ASP A 58 -8.65 5.65 -10.42
N GLN A 59 -7.91 5.42 -9.33
CA GLN A 59 -6.45 5.39 -9.31
C GLN A 59 -5.90 3.98 -9.57
N LEU A 60 -6.75 2.97 -9.76
CA LEU A 60 -6.34 1.58 -9.78
C LEU A 60 -6.65 0.92 -11.13
N ALA A 61 -5.75 0.04 -11.54
CA ALA A 61 -6.01 -0.92 -12.60
C ALA A 61 -5.58 -2.31 -12.14
N LEU A 62 -6.47 -3.28 -12.20
CA LEU A 62 -6.21 -4.65 -11.81
C LEU A 62 -5.15 -5.27 -12.74
N LYS A 63 -4.04 -5.76 -12.20
CA LYS A 63 -3.07 -6.50 -12.99
C LYS A 63 -3.72 -7.75 -13.59
N PRO A 64 -3.26 -8.23 -14.75
CA PRO A 64 -3.80 -9.45 -15.33
C PRO A 64 -3.55 -10.66 -14.41
N VAL A 65 -4.57 -11.02 -13.62
CA VAL A 65 -4.59 -12.25 -12.81
C VAL A 65 -5.59 -13.23 -13.44
N LYS A 66 -5.39 -14.54 -13.25
CA LYS A 66 -6.48 -15.49 -13.50
C LYS A 66 -7.62 -15.12 -12.57
N TYR A 67 -8.84 -14.97 -13.08
CA TYR A 67 -10.00 -14.68 -12.23
C TYR A 67 -10.10 -15.72 -11.10
N LEU A 68 -9.84 -15.26 -9.87
CA LEU A 68 -10.02 -16.03 -8.65
C LEU A 68 -11.36 -15.63 -8.03
N GLN A 69 -11.99 -16.57 -7.32
CA GLN A 69 -13.15 -16.26 -6.48
C GLN A 69 -12.69 -15.65 -5.15
N GLU A 70 -11.54 -16.10 -4.65
CA GLU A 70 -10.87 -15.63 -3.44
C GLU A 70 -9.36 -15.58 -3.68
N GLY A 71 -8.67 -14.67 -3.02
CA GLY A 71 -7.21 -14.57 -3.11
C GLY A 71 -6.71 -13.15 -3.28
N GLU A 72 -5.46 -13.06 -3.72
CA GLU A 72 -4.72 -11.82 -3.89
C GLU A 72 -5.09 -11.14 -5.21
N TYR A 73 -5.44 -9.87 -5.13
CA TYR A 73 -5.73 -8.98 -6.24
C TYR A 73 -4.69 -7.87 -6.26
N ASP A 74 -3.88 -7.89 -7.30
CA ASP A 74 -2.78 -6.96 -7.49
C ASP A 74 -3.20 -5.81 -8.40
N PHE A 75 -2.87 -4.58 -8.02
CA PHE A 75 -3.24 -3.37 -8.76
C PHE A 75 -2.02 -2.54 -9.11
N ASP A 76 -2.02 -2.05 -10.35
CA ASP A 76 -1.24 -0.88 -10.75
C ASP A 76 -1.87 0.38 -10.16
N VAL A 77 -1.04 1.29 -9.66
CA VAL A 77 -1.46 2.52 -8.99
C VAL A 77 -1.10 3.72 -9.83
N TYR A 78 -2.07 4.61 -10.03
CA TYR A 78 -1.93 5.83 -10.82
C TYR A 78 -1.97 7.05 -9.92
N ASP A 79 -0.98 7.93 -10.09
CA ASP A 79 -0.96 9.23 -9.44
C ASP A 79 -1.67 10.27 -10.31
N ARG A 80 -2.31 11.23 -9.65
CA ARG A 80 -2.93 12.36 -10.33
C ARG A 80 -1.89 13.45 -10.55
N GLU A 81 -1.55 13.71 -11.79
CA GLU A 81 -0.62 14.77 -12.21
C GLU A 81 -1.41 15.85 -12.96
N GLY A 82 -1.87 16.87 -12.22
CA GLY A 82 -2.77 17.88 -12.75
C GLY A 82 -4.16 17.32 -13.06
N ASP A 83 -4.52 17.32 -14.34
CA ASP A 83 -5.81 16.82 -14.83
C ASP A 83 -5.75 15.37 -15.34
N ASP A 84 -4.56 14.77 -15.40
CA ASP A 84 -4.34 13.42 -15.91
C ASP A 84 -3.91 12.44 -14.80
N TYR A 85 -4.03 11.15 -15.13
CA TYR A 85 -3.54 10.05 -14.29
C TYR A 85 -2.35 9.38 -14.97
N VAL A 86 -1.25 9.25 -14.23
CA VAL A 86 0.00 8.66 -14.70
C VAL A 86 0.31 7.42 -13.88
N LEU A 87 0.65 6.31 -14.55
CA LEU A 87 1.04 5.07 -13.88
C LEU A 87 2.29 5.33 -13.03
N ASN A 88 2.21 5.02 -11.73
CA ASN A 88 3.37 5.07 -10.86
C ASN A 88 3.96 3.67 -10.70
N GLU A 89 5.01 3.36 -11.46
CA GLU A 89 5.72 2.08 -11.43
C GLU A 89 6.35 1.76 -10.06
N ASN A 90 6.51 2.76 -9.19
CA ASN A 90 7.06 2.59 -7.86
C ASN A 90 5.99 2.30 -6.80
N LYS A 91 4.71 2.42 -7.13
CA LYS A 91 3.60 2.16 -6.20
C LYS A 91 2.87 0.88 -6.61
N PHE A 92 2.55 0.09 -5.61
CA PHE A 92 1.85 -1.16 -5.81
C PHE A 92 0.85 -1.39 -4.69
N LEU A 93 -0.30 -1.97 -5.03
CA LEU A 93 -1.33 -2.31 -4.08
C LEU A 93 -1.72 -3.77 -4.29
N SER A 94 -1.58 -4.60 -3.27
CA SER A 94 -2.16 -5.94 -3.23
C SER A 94 -3.25 -5.99 -2.17
N VAL A 95 -4.35 -6.66 -2.53
CA VAL A 95 -5.52 -6.81 -1.66
C VAL A 95 -5.90 -8.27 -1.59
N LEU A 96 -5.93 -8.83 -0.38
CA LEU A 96 -6.44 -10.17 -0.15
C LEU A 96 -7.94 -10.09 0.14
N MET A 97 -8.74 -10.66 -0.75
CA MET A 97 -10.18 -10.82 -0.56
C MET A 97 -10.48 -12.26 -0.18
N MET A 98 -11.26 -12.43 0.89
CA MET A 98 -11.81 -13.73 1.30
C MET A 98 -13.33 -13.72 1.09
N TYR A 99 -13.91 -14.91 0.98
CA TYR A 99 -15.35 -15.06 0.84
C TYR A 99 -15.89 -15.70 2.13
N ASP A 100 -16.92 -15.09 2.70
CA ASP A 100 -17.66 -15.67 3.80
C ASP A 100 -18.84 -16.48 3.20
N GLU A 101 -18.81 -17.80 3.38
CA GLU A 101 -19.87 -18.67 2.87
C GLU A 101 -21.21 -18.49 3.61
N GLU A 102 -21.17 -18.09 4.88
CA GLU A 102 -22.38 -17.91 5.70
C GLU A 102 -23.09 -16.61 5.32
N GLU A 103 -22.33 -15.52 5.19
CA GLU A 103 -22.86 -14.22 4.80
C GLU A 103 -23.03 -14.08 3.27
N GLN A 104 -22.45 -14.99 2.49
CA GLN A 104 -22.40 -14.98 1.03
C GLN A 104 -21.78 -13.70 0.45
N GLU A 105 -20.79 -13.14 1.15
CA GLU A 105 -20.16 -11.87 0.79
C GLU A 105 -18.63 -11.95 0.78
N HIS A 106 -18.00 -11.14 -0.07
CA HIS A 106 -16.55 -10.96 -0.05
C HIS A 106 -16.18 -9.89 0.96
N PHE A 107 -15.16 -10.15 1.78
CA PHE A 107 -14.63 -9.19 2.71
C PHE A 107 -13.13 -9.00 2.53
N LEU A 108 -12.68 -7.80 2.92
CA LEU A 108 -11.29 -7.42 2.89
C LEU A 108 -10.53 -8.11 4.04
N SER A 109 -9.56 -8.95 3.70
CA SER A 109 -8.72 -9.65 4.68
C SER A 109 -7.43 -8.89 5.00
N SER A 110 -6.71 -8.44 3.97
CA SER A 110 -5.49 -7.64 4.12
C SER A 110 -5.29 -6.67 2.95
N VAL A 111 -4.55 -5.60 3.22
CA VAL A 111 -4.09 -4.63 2.23
C VAL A 111 -2.60 -4.45 2.41
N GLU A 112 -1.85 -4.62 1.32
CA GLU A 112 -0.43 -4.35 1.24
C GLU A 112 -0.21 -3.22 0.23
N TYR A 113 0.20 -2.06 0.74
CA TYR A 113 0.55 -0.93 -0.11
C TYR A 113 2.06 -0.70 -0.04
N THR A 114 2.71 -0.93 -1.18
CA THR A 114 4.16 -0.91 -1.29
C THR A 114 4.61 0.30 -2.09
N VAL A 115 5.62 1.01 -1.58
CA VAL A 115 6.27 2.13 -2.26
C VAL A 115 7.75 1.84 -2.41
N THR A 116 8.20 1.70 -3.65
CA THR A 116 9.61 1.52 -3.99
C THR A 116 10.31 2.88 -4.00
N LEU A 117 11.39 2.99 -3.24
CA LEU A 117 12.17 4.22 -3.12
C LEU A 117 13.63 4.03 -3.52
N PRO A 118 14.29 5.07 -4.06
CA PRO A 118 15.74 5.13 -4.15
C PRO A 118 16.39 4.96 -2.78
N ASN A 119 17.61 4.40 -2.75
CA ASN A 119 18.32 4.10 -1.52
C ASN A 119 18.59 5.34 -0.65
N GLU A 120 18.79 6.51 -1.26
CA GLU A 120 19.01 7.76 -0.52
C GLU A 120 17.76 8.20 0.25
N GLU A 121 16.60 8.20 -0.42
CA GLU A 121 15.30 8.51 0.19
C GLU A 121 14.92 7.49 1.26
N PHE A 122 15.14 6.20 0.99
CA PHE A 122 14.87 5.13 1.95
C PHE A 122 15.68 5.30 3.25
N LYS A 123 16.96 5.67 3.15
CA LYS A 123 17.80 5.93 4.33
C LYS A 123 17.30 7.14 5.12
N ALA A 124 16.97 8.23 4.43
CA ALA A 124 16.44 9.43 5.08
C ALA A 124 15.14 9.13 5.85
N LEU A 125 14.21 8.42 5.21
CA LEU A 125 12.94 8.01 5.82
C LEU A 125 13.16 7.10 7.04
N LYS A 126 14.08 6.12 6.92
CA LYS A 126 14.42 5.23 8.03
C LYS A 126 14.99 5.99 9.24
N GLU A 127 15.84 6.98 9.00
CA GLU A 127 16.39 7.84 10.05
C GLU A 127 15.31 8.70 10.71
N GLU A 128 14.39 9.27 9.93
CA GLU A 128 13.25 10.04 10.43
C GLU A 128 12.35 9.19 11.33
N GLN A 129 11.97 7.99 10.88
CA GLN A 129 11.17 7.05 11.67
C GLN A 129 11.87 6.66 12.98
N HIS A 130 13.19 6.49 12.95
CA HIS A 130 13.96 6.24 14.16
C HIS A 130 13.92 7.42 15.14
N LYS A 131 14.06 8.66 14.65
CA LYS A 131 13.95 9.89 15.47
C LYS A 131 12.56 10.04 16.08
N LEU A 132 11.49 9.81 15.31
CA LEU A 132 10.09 9.83 15.78
C LEU A 132 9.85 8.80 16.89
N ARG A 133 10.40 7.58 16.75
CA ARG A 133 10.30 6.55 17.80
C ARG A 133 11.06 6.94 19.07
N GLN A 134 12.19 7.63 18.95
CA GLN A 134 12.95 8.13 20.10
C GLN A 134 12.24 9.26 20.83
N SER A 135 11.65 10.23 20.11
CA SER A 135 10.91 11.33 20.74
C SER A 135 9.69 10.85 21.51
N ARG A 136 8.97 9.84 21.00
CA ARG A 136 7.81 9.21 21.67
C ARG A 136 8.17 8.41 22.92
N LYS A 137 9.42 7.94 23.07
CA LYS A 137 9.86 7.14 24.23
C LYS A 137 10.15 7.96 25.49
N GLY A 138 10.15 9.30 25.42
CA GLY A 138 10.35 10.19 26.56
C GLY A 138 11.75 10.08 27.20
N PRO A 139 12.20 11.09 27.96
CA PRO A 139 13.43 10.97 28.73
C PRO A 139 13.17 9.94 29.83
N GLY A 140 13.76 8.75 29.70
CA GLY A 140 13.72 7.74 30.74
C GLY A 140 14.07 8.37 32.08
N LYS A 141 13.16 8.27 33.06
CA LYS A 141 13.39 8.66 34.45
C LYS A 141 14.78 8.15 34.84
N LYS A 142 15.75 9.06 34.97
CA LYS A 142 16.96 8.79 35.75
C LYS A 142 16.46 8.49 37.15
N LYS A 143 16.44 7.21 37.52
CA LYS A 143 16.31 6.79 38.92
C LYS A 143 17.47 7.46 39.65
N LYS A 144 17.14 8.49 40.44
CA LYS A 144 17.96 8.91 41.57
C LYS A 144 17.86 7.87 42.67
#